data_AF-A0A351KFK3-F1
#
_entry.id   AF-A0A351KFK3-F1
#
_cell.length_a   1.000
_cell.length_b   1.000
_cell.length_c   1.000
_cell.angle_alpha   90.00
_cell.angle_beta   90.00
_cell.angle_gamma   90.00
#
_symmetry.space_group_name_H-M   'P 1'
#
loop_
_entity.id
_entity.type
_entity.pdbx_description
1 polymer ?
#
loop_
_entity_poly.entity_id
_entity_poly.type
_entity_poly.pdbx_seq_one_letter_code
_entity_poly.pdbx_strand_id
1 'polypeptide(L)' 'YGYKIADFSGSEYEKYFLGDIMHVGWKGWIKIDGEIEKYYYEK' A
#
# COMPACT_ATOMS: atom_id res chain seq x y z
N TYR A 1 0.22 15.82 -13.63
CA TYR A 1 -0.59 14.72 -14.22
C TYR A 1 0.34 13.72 -14.88
N GLY A 2 0.02 12.42 -14.88
CA GLY A 2 0.83 11.38 -15.55
C GLY A 2 1.77 10.55 -14.65
N TYR A 3 1.61 10.61 -13.33
CA TYR A 3 2.34 9.73 -12.41
C TYR A 3 1.54 8.46 -12.14
N LYS A 4 2.22 7.32 -12.01
CA LYS A 4 1.62 6.10 -11.47
C LYS A 4 1.44 6.27 -9.96
N ILE A 5 0.27 5.91 -9.46
CA ILE A 5 -0.10 6.00 -8.04
C ILE A 5 -0.48 4.59 -7.58
N ALA A 6 0.15 4.13 -6.49
CA ALA A 6 -0.33 2.97 -5.75
C ALA A 6 -1.48 3.44 -4.85
N ASP A 7 -2.72 3.21 -5.30
CA ASP A 7 -3.93 3.65 -4.61
C ASP A 7 -4.46 2.54 -3.69
N PHE A 8 -4.54 2.85 -2.39
CA PHE A 8 -5.04 1.94 -1.36
C PHE A 8 -6.28 2.49 -0.62
N SER A 9 -6.94 3.53 -1.14
CA SER A 9 -8.13 4.15 -0.51
C SER A 9 -9.40 3.30 -0.55
N GLY A 10 -9.29 2.00 -0.84
CA GLY A 10 -10.38 1.02 -0.73
C GLY A 10 -10.04 -0.12 0.22
N SER A 11 -8.88 -0.04 0.90
CA SER A 11 -8.37 -1.10 1.78
C SER A 11 -8.54 -0.76 3.26
N GLU A 12 -9.26 0.30 3.63
CA GLU A 12 -9.39 0.74 5.03
C GLU A 12 -10.02 -0.32 5.94
N TYR A 13 -10.93 -1.12 5.39
CA TYR A 13 -11.62 -2.19 6.11
C TYR A 13 -10.95 -3.56 5.96
N GLU A 14 -9.82 -3.65 5.25
CA GLU A 14 -9.07 -4.89 5.18
C GLU A 14 -8.43 -5.18 6.55
N LYS A 15 -8.68 -6.38 7.06
CA LYS A 15 -8.18 -6.81 8.37
C LYS A 15 -6.65 -6.70 8.42
N TYR A 16 -6.15 -5.88 9.35
CA TYR A 16 -4.74 -5.56 9.58
C TYR A 16 -4.08 -4.68 8.51
N PHE A 17 -4.86 -4.02 7.64
CA PHE A 17 -4.33 -3.05 6.68
C PHE A 17 -3.91 -1.75 7.37
N LEU A 18 -4.74 -1.22 8.27
CA LEU A 18 -4.39 -0.13 9.17
C LEU A 18 -4.00 -0.67 10.55
N GLY A 19 -3.02 -0.03 11.18
CA GLY A 19 -2.60 -0.31 12.55
C GLY A 19 -3.43 0.47 13.57
N ASP A 20 -3.98 1.61 13.15
CA ASP A 20 -4.89 2.44 13.92
C ASP A 20 -5.93 3.08 12.98
N ILE A 21 -6.50 4.23 13.34
CA ILE A 21 -7.53 4.93 12.55
C ILE A 21 -7.00 5.39 11.19
N MET A 22 -5.69 5.64 11.04
CA MET A 22 -5.12 6.26 9.83
C MET A 22 -3.78 5.65 9.37
N HIS A 23 -2.95 5.15 10.27
CA HIS A 23 -1.62 4.68 9.89
C HIS A 23 -1.65 3.25 9.36
N VAL A 24 -0.84 3.01 8.34
CA VAL A 24 -0.65 1.71 7.72
C VAL A 24 -0.13 0.71 8.76
N GLY A 25 -0.83 -0.42 8.84
CA GLY A 25 -0.51 -1.55 9.71
C GLY A 25 0.22 -2.67 8.97
N TRP A 26 0.28 -3.84 9.59
CA TRP A 26 1.11 -4.95 9.16
C TRP A 26 0.87 -5.38 7.70
N LYS A 27 -0.38 -5.65 7.31
CA LYS A 27 -0.67 -6.09 5.94
C LYS A 27 -0.58 -4.95 4.94
N GLY A 28 -0.87 -3.74 5.37
CA GLY A 28 -0.73 -2.57 4.52
C GLY A 28 0.73 -2.36 4.11
N TRP A 29 1.67 -2.52 5.04
CA TRP A 29 3.10 -2.42 4.74
C TRP A 29 3.57 -3.48 3.74
N ILE A 30 3.10 -4.73 3.85
CA ILE A 30 3.44 -5.79 2.88
C ILE A 30 2.99 -5.42 1.47
N LYS A 31 1.78 -4.86 1.31
CA LYS A 31 1.26 -4.45 -0.01
C LYS A 31 2.01 -3.23 -0.56
N ILE A 32 2.30 -2.25 0.29
CA ILE A 32 3.07 -1.06 -0.10
C ILE A 32 4.48 -1.46 -0.54
N ASP A 33 5.15 -2.31 0.24
CA ASP A 33 6.49 -2.83 -0.07
C ASP A 33 6.49 -3.57 -1.41
N GLY A 34 5.48 -4.39 -1.70
CA GLY A 34 5.33 -5.04 -3.01
C GLY A 34 5.18 -4.05 -4.17
N GLU A 35 4.47 -2.92 -4.00
CA GLU A 35 4.38 -1.91 -5.06
C GLU A 35 5.69 -1.10 -5.20
N ILE A 36 6.41 -0.87 -4.10
CA ILE A 36 7.75 -0.27 -4.11
C ILE A 36 8.73 -1.20 -4.82
N GLU A 37 8.72 -2.49 -4.49
CA GLU A 37 9.56 -3.52 -5.10
C GLU A 37 9.34 -3.56 -6.61
N LYS A 38 8.08 -3.66 -7.05
CA LYS A 38 7.73 -3.60 -8.48
C LYS A 38 8.26 -2.35 -9.15
N TYR A 39 8.08 -1.19 -8.51
CA TYR A 39 8.54 0.07 -9.09
C TYR A 39 10.06 0.14 -9.29
N TYR A 40 10.84 -0.40 -8.35
CA TYR A 40 12.31 -0.34 -8.41
C TYR A 40 12.96 -1.50 -9.16
N TYR A 41 12.35 -2.68 -9.14
CA TYR A 41 12.99 -3.93 -9.56
C TYR A 41 12.29 -4.64 -10.71
N GLU A 42 10.99 -4.41 -10.95
CA GLU A 42 10.28 -4.95 -12.12
C GLU A 42 10.18 -3.87 -13.21
N LYS A 43 10.78 -4.13 -14.37
CA LYS A 43 10.73 -3.22 -15.53
C LYS A 43 9.54 -3.50 -16.43
#